data_AF-A0A316R5D3-F1
#
_entry.id   AF-A0A316R5D3-F1
#
_cell.length_a   1.000
_cell.length_b   1.000
_cell.length_c   1.000
_cell.angle_alpha   90.00
_cell.angle_beta   90.00
_cell.angle_gamma   90.00
#
_symmetry.space_group_name_H-M   'P 1'
#
loop_
_entity.id
_entity.type
_entity.pdbx_description
1 polymer ?
#
loop_
_entity_poly.entity_id
_entity_poly.type
_entity_poly.pdbx_seq_one_letter_code
_entity_poly.pdbx_strand_id
1 'polypeptide(L)'
;MEQNQMELVNMLTELVEQEPAYVIGQRMINQLSQQTGMDPGAAAEALLYAAPAGTQALCTAAAQGLMRLQEGGQDVEAYLADPAFVSLLRDMPPAAALRLYDAERAAQAAADQAREQGARDMLEKIMARRNLPAPIRGNIPADGQPDYANMSSAAFAQVKKRLAQAASQGLHPSL
;
A
#
# COMPACT_ATOMS: atom_id res chain seq x y z
N MET A 1 -33.67 -29.09 12.20
CA MET A 1 -33.73 -27.69 12.72
C MET A 1 -33.67 -26.67 11.59
N GLU A 2 -32.86 -26.87 10.56
CA GLU A 2 -32.77 -25.95 9.39
C GLU A 2 -34.03 -25.90 8.52
N GLN A 3 -34.74 -27.03 8.32
CA GLN A 3 -36.00 -27.06 7.56
C GLN A 3 -37.09 -26.16 8.15
N ASN A 4 -37.22 -26.14 9.48
CA ASN A 4 -38.18 -25.26 10.19
C ASN A 4 -37.85 -23.78 10.04
N GLN A 5 -36.56 -23.43 9.94
CA GLN A 5 -36.14 -22.05 9.72
C GLN A 5 -36.45 -21.59 8.29
N MET A 6 -36.26 -22.46 7.32
CA MET A 6 -36.52 -22.12 5.92
C MET A 6 -38.02 -21.97 5.62
N GLU A 7 -38.87 -22.79 6.24
CA GLU A 7 -40.33 -22.61 6.18
C GLU A 7 -40.80 -21.31 6.84
N LEU A 8 -40.20 -20.93 7.98
CA LEU A 8 -40.48 -19.66 8.65
C LEU A 8 -40.07 -18.46 7.80
N VAL A 9 -38.91 -18.51 7.14
CA VAL A 9 -38.46 -17.45 6.23
C VAL A 9 -39.42 -17.32 5.06
N ASN A 10 -39.81 -18.43 4.42
CA ASN A 10 -40.74 -18.39 3.30
C ASN A 10 -42.11 -17.82 3.70
N MET A 11 -42.67 -18.22 4.85
CA MET A 11 -43.91 -17.64 5.36
C MET A 11 -43.78 -16.14 5.65
N LEU A 12 -42.66 -15.70 6.24
CA LEU A 12 -42.42 -14.29 6.52
C LEU A 12 -42.26 -13.47 5.24
N THR A 13 -41.59 -14.03 4.23
CA THR A 13 -41.44 -13.40 2.91
C THR A 13 -42.81 -13.25 2.24
N GLU A 14 -43.63 -14.31 2.20
CA GLU A 14 -44.99 -14.23 1.66
C GLU A 14 -45.85 -13.19 2.41
N LEU A 15 -45.72 -13.10 3.73
CA LEU A 15 -46.48 -12.15 4.54
C LEU A 15 -46.10 -10.70 4.20
N VAL A 16 -44.80 -10.44 4.00
CA VAL A 16 -44.28 -9.12 3.61
C VAL A 16 -44.68 -8.78 2.17
N GLU A 17 -44.64 -9.75 1.26
CA GLU A 17 -45.01 -9.57 -0.15
C GLU A 17 -46.51 -9.30 -0.34
N GLN A 18 -47.34 -9.74 0.60
CA GLN A 18 -48.77 -9.45 0.64
C GLN A 18 -49.10 -8.10 1.30
N GLU A 19 -48.13 -7.46 1.96
CA GLU A 19 -48.36 -6.18 2.61
C GLU A 19 -48.65 -5.10 1.56
N PRO A 20 -49.74 -4.31 1.69
CA PRO A 20 -50.11 -3.31 0.70
C PRO A 20 -49.00 -2.27 0.46
N ALA A 21 -48.21 -1.94 1.49
CA ALA A 21 -47.07 -1.03 1.36
C ALA A 21 -45.98 -1.60 0.45
N TYR A 22 -45.64 -2.89 0.60
CA TYR A 22 -44.70 -3.60 -0.26
C TYR A 22 -45.20 -3.64 -1.70
N VAL A 23 -46.47 -4.01 -1.92
CA VAL A 23 -47.10 -4.09 -3.25
C VAL A 23 -47.11 -2.73 -3.95
N ILE A 24 -47.45 -1.65 -3.23
CA ILE A 24 -47.44 -0.29 -3.77
C ILE A 24 -46.01 0.15 -4.11
N GLY A 25 -45.04 -0.12 -3.23
CA GLY A 25 -43.62 0.19 -3.47
C GLY A 25 -43.07 -0.51 -4.71
N GLN A 26 -43.27 -1.83 -4.82
CA GLN A 26 -42.93 -2.63 -6.00
C GLN A 26 -43.56 -2.06 -7.29
N ARG A 27 -44.84 -1.70 -7.24
CA ARG A 27 -45.53 -1.14 -8.40
C ARG A 27 -44.95 0.20 -8.82
N MET A 28 -44.62 1.09 -7.88
CA MET A 28 -43.98 2.38 -8.16
C MET A 28 -42.59 2.21 -8.78
N ILE A 29 -41.77 1.32 -8.22
CA ILE A 29 -40.43 1.01 -8.72
C ILE A 29 -40.50 0.48 -10.16
N ASN A 30 -41.38 -0.49 -10.40
CA ASN A 30 -41.55 -1.10 -11.73
C ASN A 30 -42.10 -0.10 -12.75
N GLN A 31 -43.03 0.77 -12.36
CA GLN A 31 -43.57 1.81 -13.25
C GLN A 31 -42.49 2.82 -13.65
N LEU A 32 -41.69 3.28 -12.69
CA LEU A 32 -40.61 4.21 -12.97
C LEU A 32 -39.55 3.56 -13.87
N SER A 33 -39.14 2.34 -13.55
CA SER A 33 -38.21 1.53 -14.35
C SER A 33 -38.67 1.39 -15.81
N GLN A 34 -39.96 1.08 -16.03
CA GLN A 34 -40.52 0.95 -17.39
C GLN A 34 -40.58 2.28 -18.16
N GLN A 35 -40.83 3.39 -17.48
CA GLN A 35 -40.95 4.71 -18.12
C GLN A 35 -39.59 5.32 -18.46
N THR A 36 -38.56 5.07 -17.66
CA THR A 36 -37.24 5.68 -17.80
C THR A 36 -36.19 4.75 -18.38
N GLY A 37 -36.45 3.44 -18.40
CA GLY A 37 -35.46 2.41 -18.75
C GLY A 37 -34.44 2.15 -17.64
N MET A 38 -34.65 2.66 -16.42
CA MET A 38 -33.77 2.44 -15.27
C MET A 38 -33.90 1.01 -14.73
N ASP A 39 -32.81 0.49 -14.18
CA ASP A 39 -32.85 -0.73 -13.37
C ASP A 39 -33.72 -0.50 -12.09
N PRO A 40 -34.46 -1.52 -11.59
CA PRO A 40 -35.32 -1.39 -10.42
C PRO A 40 -34.63 -0.82 -9.17
N GLY A 41 -33.33 -1.11 -8.96
CA GLY A 41 -32.58 -0.54 -7.84
C GLY A 41 -32.41 0.98 -7.97
N ALA A 42 -31.99 1.44 -9.15
CA ALA A 42 -31.84 2.86 -9.45
C ALA A 42 -33.20 3.61 -9.44
N ALA A 43 -34.28 2.95 -9.86
CA ALA A 43 -35.63 3.49 -9.77
C ALA A 43 -36.10 3.63 -8.31
N ALA A 44 -35.78 2.68 -7.44
CA ALA A 44 -36.09 2.77 -6.01
C ALA A 44 -35.36 3.93 -5.33
N GLU A 45 -34.08 4.10 -5.61
CA GLU A 45 -33.28 5.23 -5.11
C GLU A 45 -33.80 6.58 -5.64
N ALA A 46 -34.17 6.66 -6.92
CA ALA A 46 -34.76 7.86 -7.51
C ALA A 46 -36.11 8.22 -6.88
N LEU A 47 -36.96 7.23 -6.57
CA LEU A 47 -38.22 7.45 -5.85
C LEU A 47 -37.99 7.97 -4.42
N LEU A 48 -36.98 7.42 -3.73
CA LEU A 48 -36.54 7.93 -2.44
C LEU A 48 -36.04 9.36 -2.54
N TYR A 49 -35.34 9.74 -3.61
CA TYR A 49 -34.82 11.10 -3.80
C TYR A 49 -35.89 12.12 -4.23
N ALA A 50 -36.88 11.69 -5.02
CA ALA A 50 -37.96 12.53 -5.55
C ALA A 50 -39.13 12.72 -4.57
N ALA A 51 -39.19 11.94 -3.47
CA ALA A 51 -40.23 12.08 -2.46
C ALA A 51 -40.12 13.44 -1.74
N PRO A 52 -41.23 14.15 -1.47
CA PRO A 52 -41.23 15.44 -0.76
C PRO A 52 -40.60 15.40 0.65
N ALA A 53 -40.33 14.21 1.20
CA ALA A 53 -39.64 13.99 2.48
C ALA A 53 -38.38 13.08 2.36
N GLY A 54 -37.96 12.77 1.13
CA GLY A 54 -36.89 11.81 0.83
C GLY A 54 -35.52 12.21 1.37
N THR A 55 -35.14 13.45 1.13
CA THR A 55 -33.90 14.04 1.66
C THR A 55 -33.91 14.08 3.19
N GLN A 56 -35.05 14.38 3.81
CA GLN A 56 -35.19 14.36 5.27
C GLN A 56 -35.07 12.95 5.83
N ALA A 57 -35.66 11.94 5.18
CA ALA A 57 -35.54 10.54 5.59
C ALA A 57 -34.10 10.05 5.47
N LEU A 58 -33.39 10.38 4.39
CA LEU A 58 -31.97 10.05 4.20
C LEU A 58 -31.09 10.73 5.25
N CYS A 59 -31.28 12.03 5.49
CA CYS A 59 -30.56 12.76 6.53
C CYS A 59 -30.84 12.18 7.93
N THR A 60 -32.08 11.77 8.20
CA THR A 60 -32.48 11.17 9.48
C THR A 60 -31.85 9.78 9.64
N ALA A 61 -31.84 8.96 8.59
CA ALA A 61 -31.19 7.66 8.60
C ALA A 61 -29.66 7.78 8.77
N ALA A 62 -29.04 8.75 8.11
CA ALA A 62 -27.63 9.07 8.28
C ALA A 62 -27.33 9.53 9.72
N ALA A 63 -28.13 10.45 10.26
CA ALA A 63 -28.00 10.92 11.64
C ALA A 63 -28.15 9.77 12.66
N GLN A 64 -29.14 8.89 12.47
CA GLN A 64 -29.31 7.70 13.30
C GLN A 64 -28.16 6.70 13.15
N GLY A 65 -27.56 6.59 11.96
CA GLY A 65 -26.37 5.79 11.75
C GLY A 65 -25.16 6.34 12.51
N LEU A 66 -24.96 7.65 12.49
CA LEU A 66 -23.91 8.35 13.23
C LEU A 66 -24.12 8.23 14.75
N MET A 67 -25.35 8.40 15.25
CA MET A 67 -25.66 8.18 16.68
C MET A 67 -25.30 6.77 17.13
N ARG A 68 -25.64 5.74 16.34
CA ARG A 68 -25.27 4.34 16.65
C ARG A 68 -23.76 4.11 16.69
N LEU A 69 -23.00 4.79 15.82
CA LEU A 69 -21.53 4.74 15.87
C LEU A 69 -21.00 5.40 17.14
N GLN A 70 -21.58 6.53 17.54
CA GLN A 70 -21.22 7.22 18.78
C GLN A 70 -21.53 6.38 20.02
N GLU A 71 -22.70 5.71 20.05
CA GLU A 71 -23.04 4.74 21.10
C GLU A 71 -22.08 3.54 21.13
N GLY A 72 -21.55 3.14 19.97
CA GLY A 72 -20.51 2.13 19.82
C GLY A 72 -19.11 2.57 20.27
N GLY A 73 -18.96 3.79 20.80
CA GLY A 73 -17.70 4.33 21.30
C GLY A 73 -16.80 4.97 20.24
N GLN A 74 -17.30 5.21 19.03
CA GLN A 74 -16.57 5.96 18.00
C GLN A 74 -16.68 7.46 18.25
N ASP A 75 -15.57 8.19 18.08
CA ASP A 75 -15.56 9.64 18.19
C ASP A 75 -16.02 10.29 16.88
N VAL A 76 -17.34 10.30 16.68
CA VAL A 76 -17.98 10.79 15.45
C VAL A 76 -17.66 12.27 15.18
N GLU A 77 -17.51 13.10 16.22
CA GLU A 77 -17.19 14.52 16.06
C GLU A 77 -15.80 14.70 15.44
N ALA A 78 -14.81 13.90 15.86
CA ALA A 78 -13.48 13.92 15.27
C ALA A 78 -13.49 13.51 13.80
N TYR A 79 -14.31 12.53 13.40
CA TYR A 79 -14.46 12.13 12.00
C TYR A 79 -15.15 13.22 11.17
N LEU A 80 -16.22 13.83 11.68
CA LEU A 80 -16.94 14.89 10.99
C LEU A 80 -16.13 16.20 10.83
N ALA A 81 -15.09 16.39 11.65
CA ALA A 81 -14.15 17.50 11.49
C ALA A 81 -13.29 17.37 10.23
N ASP A 82 -13.12 16.17 9.68
CA ASP A 82 -12.36 15.93 8.45
C ASP A 82 -13.26 16.03 7.20
N PRO A 83 -12.98 16.96 6.27
CA PRO A 83 -13.72 17.08 5.01
C PRO A 83 -13.75 15.79 4.17
N ALA A 84 -12.72 14.95 4.23
CA ALA A 84 -12.65 13.71 3.44
C ALA A 84 -13.71 12.71 3.90
N PHE A 85 -13.92 12.58 5.21
CA PHE A 85 -14.98 11.74 5.75
C PHE A 85 -16.37 12.26 5.38
N VAL A 86 -16.56 13.60 5.41
CA VAL A 86 -17.83 14.23 5.01
C VAL A 86 -18.14 13.97 3.53
N SER A 87 -17.14 13.94 2.64
CA SER A 87 -17.39 13.53 1.24
C SER A 87 -17.88 12.09 1.13
N LEU A 88 -17.28 11.16 1.88
CA LEU A 88 -17.70 9.76 1.86
C LEU A 88 -19.15 9.60 2.34
N LEU A 89 -19.57 10.35 3.36
CA LEU A 89 -20.96 10.32 3.86
C LEU A 89 -22.02 10.77 2.85
N ARG A 90 -21.63 11.51 1.80
CA ARG A 90 -22.56 11.90 0.72
C ARG A 90 -22.84 10.74 -0.23
N ASP A 91 -21.86 9.85 -0.37
CA ASP A 91 -21.88 8.78 -1.37
C ASP A 91 -22.28 7.42 -0.75
N MET A 92 -22.15 7.25 0.57
CA MET A 92 -22.42 5.97 1.23
C MET A 92 -22.91 6.09 2.69
N PRO A 93 -23.48 5.01 3.26
CA PRO A 93 -23.93 5.00 4.65
C PRO A 93 -22.80 5.17 5.68
N PRO A 94 -23.08 5.70 6.88
CA PRO A 94 -22.05 6.03 7.89
C PRO A 94 -21.11 4.89 8.28
N ALA A 95 -21.62 3.66 8.42
CA ALA A 95 -20.80 2.52 8.78
C ALA A 95 -19.82 2.09 7.66
N ALA A 96 -20.21 2.27 6.40
CA ALA A 96 -19.34 1.99 5.25
C ALA A 96 -18.29 3.10 5.11
N ALA A 97 -18.71 4.36 5.24
CA ALA A 97 -17.82 5.53 5.18
C ALA A 97 -16.71 5.44 6.24
N LEU A 98 -17.04 5.05 7.48
CA LEU A 98 -16.06 4.93 8.57
C LEU A 98 -15.03 3.84 8.29
N ARG A 99 -15.47 2.66 7.84
CA ARG A 99 -14.55 1.56 7.49
C ARG A 99 -13.60 1.92 6.36
N LEU A 100 -14.12 2.59 5.32
CA LEU A 100 -13.31 3.01 4.20
C LEU A 100 -12.31 4.09 4.61
N TYR A 101 -12.77 5.09 5.37
CA TYR A 101 -11.92 6.15 5.88
C TYR A 101 -10.77 5.62 6.76
N ASP A 102 -11.06 4.69 7.67
CA ASP A 102 -10.03 4.05 8.49
C ASP A 102 -9.04 3.23 7.66
N ALA A 103 -9.54 2.52 6.64
CA ALA A 103 -8.70 1.75 5.73
C ALA A 103 -7.78 2.67 4.89
N GLU A 104 -8.29 3.79 4.38
CA GLU A 104 -7.51 4.79 3.65
C GLU A 104 -6.44 5.42 4.53
N ARG A 105 -6.80 5.77 5.78
CA ARG A 105 -5.86 6.36 6.74
C ARG A 105 -4.76 5.36 7.13
N ALA A 106 -5.11 4.10 7.34
CA ALA A 106 -4.15 3.04 7.62
C ALA A 106 -3.21 2.78 6.42
N ALA A 107 -3.76 2.76 5.20
CA ALA A 107 -2.98 2.60 3.98
C ALA A 107 -2.00 3.76 3.78
N GLN A 108 -2.45 5.00 4.03
CA GLN A 108 -1.60 6.19 3.93
C GLN A 108 -0.48 6.15 4.97
N ALA A 109 -0.79 5.81 6.23
CA ALA A 109 0.21 5.67 7.28
C ALA A 109 1.24 4.58 6.96
N ALA A 110 0.80 3.44 6.42
CA ALA A 110 1.70 2.37 5.99
C ALA A 110 2.61 2.80 4.82
N ALA A 111 2.08 3.56 3.86
CA ALA A 111 2.85 4.11 2.76
C ALA A 111 3.93 5.10 3.25
N ASP A 112 3.59 5.96 4.21
CA ASP A 112 4.52 6.93 4.78
C ASP A 112 5.62 6.24 5.61
N GLN A 113 5.27 5.23 6.40
CA GLN A 113 6.25 4.40 7.10
C GLN A 113 7.20 3.68 6.14
N ALA A 114 6.68 3.12 5.04
CA ALA A 114 7.51 2.45 4.04
C ALA A 114 8.49 3.42 3.35
N ARG A 115 8.05 4.65 3.06
CA ARG A 115 8.92 5.71 2.53
C ARG A 115 10.03 6.08 3.51
N GLU A 116 9.69 6.23 4.78
CA GLU A 116 10.67 6.59 5.82
C GLU A 116 11.70 5.47 6.03
N GLN A 117 11.25 4.21 6.08
CA GLN A 117 12.14 3.05 6.16
C GLN A 117 13.06 2.95 4.95
N GLY A 118 12.53 3.17 3.74
CA GLY A 118 13.33 3.21 2.51
C GLY A 118 14.39 4.31 2.54
N ALA A 119 14.05 5.50 3.05
CA ALA A 119 15.01 6.59 3.21
C ALA A 119 16.12 6.24 4.20
N ARG A 120 15.79 5.58 5.32
CA ARG A 120 16.76 5.11 6.31
C ARG A 120 17.71 4.05 5.75
N ASP A 121 17.19 3.06 5.01
CA ASP A 121 18.01 2.03 4.35
C ASP A 121 18.96 2.63 3.31
N MET A 122 18.51 3.62 2.53
CA MET A 122 19.40 4.34 1.60
C MET A 122 20.53 5.06 2.33
N LEU A 123 20.22 5.75 3.43
CA LEU A 123 21.24 6.43 4.25
C LEU A 123 22.24 5.45 4.85
N GLU A 124 21.77 4.31 5.37
CA GLU A 124 22.63 3.24 5.90
C GLU A 124 23.59 2.72 4.83
N LYS A 125 23.09 2.44 3.62
CA LYS A 125 23.92 2.02 2.48
C LYS A 125 24.96 3.06 2.09
N ILE A 126 24.62 4.35 2.14
CA ILE A 126 25.58 5.43 1.86
C ILE A 126 26.67 5.50 2.95
N MET A 127 26.29 5.38 4.23
CA MET A 127 27.26 5.36 5.33
C MET A 127 28.18 4.14 5.27
N ALA A 128 27.64 2.96 4.97
CA ALA A 128 28.40 1.74 4.78
C ALA A 128 29.45 1.89 3.66
N ARG A 129 29.08 2.51 2.54
CA ARG A 129 30.01 2.81 1.45
C ARG A 129 31.11 3.79 1.84
N ARG A 130 30.80 4.77 2.70
CA ARG A 130 31.81 5.73 3.19
C ARG A 130 32.86 5.06 4.09
N ASN A 131 32.47 4.00 4.78
CA ASN A 131 33.37 3.25 5.67
C ASN A 131 34.14 2.12 4.96
N LEU A 132 33.84 1.86 3.67
CA LEU A 132 34.63 0.92 2.88
C LEU A 132 36.01 1.54 2.58
N PRO A 133 37.10 0.76 2.69
CA PRO A 133 38.41 1.18 2.20
C PRO A 133 38.32 1.63 0.74
N ALA A 134 39.05 2.70 0.40
CA ALA A 134 39.09 3.18 -0.98
C ALA A 134 39.48 2.03 -1.92
N PRO A 135 38.84 1.91 -3.10
CA PRO A 135 39.20 0.87 -4.07
C PRO A 135 40.70 0.90 -4.30
N ILE A 136 41.36 -0.24 -4.10
CA ILE A 136 42.76 -0.39 -4.47
C ILE A 136 42.82 -0.07 -5.96
N ARG A 137 43.47 1.05 -6.31
CA ARG A 137 43.64 1.43 -7.71
C ARG A 137 44.40 0.28 -8.37
N GLY A 138 43.73 -0.52 -9.19
CA GLY A 138 44.31 -1.63 -9.95
C GLY A 138 45.32 -1.20 -11.03
N ASN A 139 45.78 0.04 -11.00
CA ASN A 139 46.77 0.61 -11.92
C ASN A 139 48.18 0.60 -11.34
N ILE A 140 48.43 -0.08 -10.22
CA ILE A 140 49.81 -0.44 -9.86
C ILE A 140 50.05 -1.80 -10.54
N PRO A 141 50.73 -1.85 -11.70
CA PRO A 141 51.17 -3.13 -12.24
C PRO A 141 51.98 -3.82 -11.15
N ALA A 142 51.64 -5.08 -10.85
CA ALA A 142 52.48 -5.92 -10.01
C ALA A 142 53.87 -5.93 -10.67
N ASP A 143 54.89 -5.50 -9.92
CA ASP A 143 56.26 -5.47 -10.41
C ASP A 143 56.60 -6.90 -10.84
N GLY A 144 56.79 -7.09 -12.14
CA GLY A 144 56.99 -8.42 -12.70
C GLY A 144 58.33 -8.92 -12.22
N GLN A 145 58.34 -9.77 -11.19
CA GLN A 145 59.59 -10.37 -10.74
C GLN A 145 60.25 -11.06 -11.93
N PRO A 146 61.55 -10.81 -12.16
CA PRO A 146 62.26 -11.41 -13.28
C PRO A 146 62.18 -12.94 -13.18
N ASP A 147 61.67 -13.56 -14.24
CA ASP A 147 61.55 -15.02 -14.31
C ASP A 147 62.94 -15.65 -14.46
N TYR A 148 63.48 -16.14 -13.34
CA TYR A 148 64.77 -16.79 -13.33
C TYR A 148 64.77 -18.20 -13.93
N ALA A 149 63.60 -18.82 -14.09
CA ALA A 149 63.50 -20.19 -14.57
C ALA A 149 63.69 -20.28 -16.09
N ASN A 150 63.21 -19.28 -16.83
CA ASN A 150 63.27 -19.27 -18.30
C ASN A 150 64.44 -18.45 -18.89
N MET A 151 65.34 -17.91 -18.05
CA MET A 151 66.46 -17.13 -18.56
C MET A 151 67.62 -18.00 -19.05
N SER A 152 68.33 -17.52 -20.07
CA SER A 152 69.55 -18.20 -20.52
C SER A 152 70.66 -18.15 -19.47
N SER A 153 71.54 -19.15 -19.45
CA SER A 153 72.66 -19.21 -18.49
C SER A 153 73.60 -17.99 -18.59
N ALA A 154 73.73 -17.42 -19.80
CA ALA A 154 74.52 -16.20 -20.03
C ALA A 154 73.87 -14.97 -19.36
N ALA A 155 72.55 -14.83 -19.46
CA ALA A 155 71.81 -13.76 -18.80
C ALA A 155 71.90 -13.90 -17.26
N PHE A 156 71.79 -15.12 -16.74
CA PHE A 156 71.91 -15.38 -15.31
C PHE A 156 73.30 -15.05 -14.75
N ALA A 157 74.36 -15.34 -15.51
CA ALA A 157 75.72 -14.98 -15.13
C ALA A 157 75.91 -13.47 -15.02
N GLN A 158 75.24 -12.68 -15.86
CA GLN A 158 75.26 -11.22 -15.77
C GLN A 158 74.53 -10.72 -14.51
N VAL A 159 73.38 -11.29 -14.17
CA VAL A 159 72.66 -10.97 -12.92
C VAL A 159 73.54 -11.26 -11.71
N LYS A 160 74.19 -12.43 -11.66
CA LYS A 160 75.15 -12.78 -10.60
C LYS A 160 76.30 -11.77 -10.49
N LYS A 161 76.86 -11.33 -11.61
CA LYS A 161 77.94 -10.31 -11.61
C LYS A 161 77.45 -8.98 -11.04
N ARG A 162 76.26 -8.51 -11.43
CA ARG A 162 75.67 -7.28 -10.88
C ARG A 162 75.40 -7.40 -9.39
N LEU A 163 74.88 -8.54 -8.94
CA LEU A 163 74.65 -8.82 -7.51
C LEU A 163 75.95 -8.78 -6.71
N ALA A 164 77.00 -9.43 -7.20
CA ALA A 164 78.32 -9.42 -6.56
C ALA A 164 78.94 -8.01 -6.50
N GLN A 165 78.76 -7.20 -7.55
CA GLN A 165 79.19 -5.81 -7.58
C GLN A 165 78.41 -4.93 -6.58
N ALA A 166 77.08 -5.04 -6.54
CA ALA A 166 76.25 -4.32 -5.59
C ALA A 166 76.60 -4.67 -4.12
N ALA A 167 76.81 -5.97 -3.84
CA ALA A 167 77.24 -6.44 -2.54
C ALA A 167 78.63 -5.90 -2.14
N SER A 168 79.56 -5.81 -3.09
CA SER A 168 80.89 -5.22 -2.85
C SER A 168 80.85 -3.72 -2.54
N GLN A 169 79.76 -3.05 -2.95
CA GLN A 169 79.53 -1.61 -2.72
C GLN A 169 78.63 -1.35 -1.51
N GLY A 170 78.20 -2.38 -0.77
CA GLY A 170 77.33 -2.26 0.39
C GLY A 170 75.90 -1.78 0.07
N LEU A 171 75.50 -1.81 -1.21
CA LEU A 171 74.16 -1.42 -1.66
C LEU A 171 73.25 -2.64 -1.70
N HIS A 172 72.00 -2.47 -1.27
CA HIS A 172 70.99 -3.52 -1.43
C HIS A 172 70.63 -3.61 -2.92
N PRO A 173 70.84 -4.75 -3.59
CA PRO A 173 70.54 -4.88 -5.00
C PRO A 173 69.01 -4.82 -5.19
N SER A 174 68.53 -3.81 -5.92
CA SER A 174 67.23 -3.87 -6.55
C SER A 174 67.33 -4.80 -7.76
N LEU A 175 66.65 -5.94 -7.67
CA LEU A 175 66.54 -6.95 -8.73
C LEU A 175 65.30 -6.68 -9.58
#